data_AF-A0A212AI23-F1
#
_entry.id   AF-A0A212AI23-F1
#
_cell.length_a   1.000
_cell.length_b   1.000
_cell.length_c   1.000
_cell.angle_alpha   90.00
_cell.angle_beta   90.00
_cell.angle_gamma   90.00
#
_symmetry.space_group_name_H-M   'P 1'
#
loop_
_entity.id
_entity.type
_entity.pdbx_description
1 polymer ?
#
loop_
_entity_poly.entity_id
_entity_poly.type
_entity_poly.pdbx_seq_one_letter_code
_entity_poly.pdbx_strand_id
1 'polypeptide(L)'
;MEKSCRKPKTLAQDEEAELERFAKLLRQAFPGTTSDNDLAETAAAVLSTRRRTVNPKTVRNWLRGDNTPHFRHVIRVLALAGTEAVFGFLDPEDLP
;
A
#
# COMPACT_ATOMS: atom_id res chain seq x y z
N MET A 1 7.81 -29.33 17.14
CA MET A 1 8.12 -28.05 17.84
C MET A 1 7.67 -26.91 16.95
N GLU A 2 6.36 -26.61 16.92
CA GLU A 2 5.83 -25.46 16.21
C GLU A 2 6.09 -24.21 17.07
N LYS A 3 7.03 -23.38 16.62
CA LYS A 3 7.29 -22.08 17.23
C LYS A 3 6.14 -21.15 16.86
N SER A 4 5.07 -21.17 17.66
CA SER A 4 4.00 -20.17 17.61
C SER A 4 4.60 -18.82 17.99
N CYS A 5 5.03 -18.07 16.98
CA CYS A 5 5.47 -16.69 17.15
C CYS A 5 4.22 -15.84 17.40
N ARG A 6 3.83 -15.67 18.67
CA ARG A 6 2.92 -14.59 19.05
C ARG A 6 3.68 -13.28 18.77
N LYS A 7 3.31 -12.58 17.71
CA LYS A 7 3.83 -11.22 17.48
C LYS A 7 3.47 -10.36 18.70
N PRO A 8 4.39 -9.54 19.23
CA PRO A 8 4.06 -8.60 20.28
C PRO A 8 3.00 -7.61 19.76
N LYS A 9 2.04 -7.27 20.62
CA LYS A 9 0.85 -6.46 20.25
C LYS A 9 1.22 -5.15 19.55
N THR A 10 2.28 -4.48 20.01
CA THR A 10 2.79 -3.23 19.44
C THR A 10 3.23 -3.39 17.98
N LEU A 11 3.97 -4.45 17.65
CA LEU A 11 4.48 -4.69 16.30
C LEU A 11 3.36 -4.95 15.29
N ALA A 12 2.28 -5.60 15.72
CA ALA A 12 1.10 -5.81 14.89
C ALA A 12 0.32 -4.51 14.66
N GLN A 13 0.28 -3.60 15.64
CA GLN A 13 -0.34 -2.28 15.49
C GLN A 13 0.47 -1.38 14.54
N ASP A 14 1.80 -1.44 14.61
CA ASP A 14 2.68 -0.69 13.71
C ASP A 14 2.53 -1.18 12.26
N GLU A 15 2.48 -2.49 12.03
CA GLU A 15 2.21 -3.09 10.72
C GLU A 15 0.83 -2.65 10.17
N GLU A 16 -0.21 -2.64 10.99
CA GLU A 16 -1.55 -2.19 10.58
C GLU A 16 -1.56 -0.69 10.22
N ALA A 17 -0.87 0.15 10.99
CA ALA A 17 -0.72 1.58 10.71
C ALA A 17 0.05 1.84 9.40
N GLU A 18 1.10 1.07 9.11
CA GLU A 18 1.83 1.13 7.84
C GLU A 18 0.94 0.78 6.65
N LEU A 19 0.11 -0.26 6.78
CA LEU A 19 -0.82 -0.67 5.73
C LEU A 19 -1.91 0.37 5.50
N GLU A 20 -2.41 1.00 6.57
CA GLU A 20 -3.38 2.09 6.45
C GLU A 20 -2.74 3.32 5.76
N ARG A 21 -1.51 3.68 6.11
CA ARG A 21 -0.74 4.73 5.42
C ARG A 21 -0.59 4.41 3.93
N PHE A 22 -0.26 3.17 3.59
CA PHE A 22 -0.15 2.75 2.20
C PHE A 22 -1.50 2.81 1.46
N ALA A 23 -2.60 2.41 2.10
CA ALA A 23 -3.94 2.51 1.51
C ALA A 23 -4.34 3.97 1.25
N LYS A 24 -3.98 4.91 2.13
CA LYS A 24 -4.16 6.35 1.90
C LYS A 24 -3.36 6.84 0.69
N LEU A 25 -2.09 6.45 0.60
CA LEU A 25 -1.22 6.78 -0.53
C LEU A 25 -1.78 6.24 -1.87
N LEU A 26 -2.30 5.01 -1.87
CA LEU A 26 -2.99 4.45 -3.05
C LEU A 26 -4.17 5.32 -3.49
N ARG A 27 -5.02 5.75 -2.55
CA ARG A 27 -6.17 6.63 -2.87
C ARG A 27 -5.71 7.99 -3.43
N GLN A 28 -4.61 8.53 -2.91
CA GLN A 28 -4.02 9.78 -3.41
C GLN A 28 -3.41 9.62 -4.82
N ALA A 29 -2.80 8.47 -5.12
CA ALA A 29 -2.20 8.20 -6.42
C ALA A 29 -3.22 8.07 -7.57
N PHE A 30 -4.49 7.81 -7.25
CA PHE A 30 -5.56 7.62 -8.23
C PHE A 30 -6.76 8.52 -7.91
N PRO A 31 -6.61 9.85 -8.01
CA PRO A 31 -7.70 10.78 -7.77
C PRO A 31 -8.79 10.57 -8.84
N GLY A 32 -10.03 10.36 -8.41
CA GLY A 32 -11.18 10.17 -9.30
C GLY A 32 -11.86 8.81 -9.20
N THR A 33 -11.25 7.84 -8.51
CA THR A 33 -11.91 6.55 -8.24
C THR A 33 -12.96 6.74 -7.15
N THR A 34 -14.18 6.27 -7.39
CA THR A 34 -15.32 6.50 -6.47
C THR A 34 -15.57 5.35 -5.49
N SER A 35 -14.87 4.23 -5.67
CA SER A 35 -14.96 3.05 -4.79
C SER A 35 -13.64 2.30 -4.73
N ASP A 36 -13.44 1.52 -3.67
CA ASP A 36 -12.25 0.64 -3.53
C ASP A 36 -12.15 -0.39 -4.68
N ASN A 37 -13.29 -0.79 -5.29
CA ASN A 37 -13.27 -1.71 -6.41
C ASN A 37 -12.75 -1.05 -7.68
N ASP A 38 -13.23 0.15 -7.98
CA ASP A 38 -12.78 0.97 -9.11
C ASP A 38 -11.30 1.36 -8.98
N LEU A 39 -10.89 1.72 -7.75
CA LEU A 39 -9.48 1.95 -7.41
C LEU A 39 -8.63 0.70 -7.67
N ALA A 40 -9.10 -0.47 -7.26
CA ALA A 40 -8.37 -1.70 -7.43
C ALA A 40 -8.19 -2.10 -8.90
N GLU A 41 -9.22 -1.95 -9.73
CA GLU A 41 -9.14 -2.20 -11.16
C GLU A 41 -8.14 -1.25 -11.83
N THR A 42 -8.30 0.05 -11.58
CA THR A 42 -7.44 1.09 -12.17
C THR A 42 -5.98 0.93 -11.74
N ALA A 43 -5.74 0.77 -10.44
CA ALA A 43 -4.39 0.61 -9.91
C ALA A 43 -3.74 -0.70 -10.39
N ALA A 44 -4.48 -1.80 -10.48
CA ALA A 44 -3.96 -3.06 -11.01
C ALA A 44 -3.51 -2.93 -12.47
N ALA A 45 -4.28 -2.23 -13.31
CA ALA A 45 -3.92 -1.96 -14.69
C ALA A 45 -2.62 -1.14 -14.79
N VAL A 46 -2.50 -0.06 -14.01
CA VAL A 46 -1.33 0.82 -14.03
C VAL A 46 -0.08 0.16 -13.41
N LEU A 47 -0.25 -0.59 -12.33
CA LEU A 47 0.86 -1.27 -11.63
C LEU A 47 1.31 -2.56 -12.32
N SER A 48 0.54 -3.07 -13.28
CA SER A 48 0.98 -4.17 -14.13
C SER A 48 2.13 -3.73 -15.05
N THR A 49 2.93 -4.71 -15.48
CA THR A 49 4.02 -4.55 -16.45
C THR A 49 4.02 -5.74 -17.39
N ARG A 50 4.78 -5.65 -18.49
CA ARG A 50 5.00 -6.80 -19.39
C ARG A 50 5.51 -8.07 -18.69
N ARG A 51 6.23 -7.94 -17.58
CA ARG A 51 6.84 -9.06 -16.86
C ARG A 51 6.02 -9.54 -15.65
N ARG A 52 5.03 -8.76 -15.22
CA ARG A 52 4.28 -9.04 -14.00
C ARG A 52 2.93 -8.35 -14.03
N THR A 53 1.89 -9.16 -13.90
CA THR A 53 0.51 -8.70 -13.74
C THR A 53 0.21 -8.52 -12.25
N VAL A 54 -0.44 -7.41 -11.91
CA VAL A 54 -1.05 -7.20 -10.59
C VAL A 54 -2.54 -7.47 -10.75
N ASN A 55 -3.12 -8.31 -9.90
CA ASN A 55 -4.55 -8.59 -9.94
C ASN A 55 -5.30 -7.53 -9.09
N PRO A 56 -6.48 -7.05 -9.53
CA PRO A 56 -7.33 -6.16 -8.71
C PRO A 56 -7.62 -6.71 -7.31
N LYS A 57 -7.74 -8.03 -7.15
CA LYS A 57 -7.87 -8.66 -5.82
C LYS A 57 -6.67 -8.36 -4.92
N THR A 58 -5.45 -8.36 -5.46
CA THR A 58 -4.24 -8.03 -4.70
C THR A 58 -4.29 -6.60 -4.19
N VAL A 59 -4.76 -5.66 -5.02
CA VAL A 59 -4.92 -4.25 -4.60
C VAL A 59 -6.00 -4.11 -3.53
N ARG A 60 -7.13 -4.81 -3.67
CA ARG A 60 -8.18 -4.83 -2.62
C ARG A 60 -7.65 -5.36 -1.28
N ASN A 61 -6.81 -6.39 -1.31
CA ASN A 61 -6.17 -6.90 -0.10
C ASN A 61 -5.25 -5.85 0.54
N TRP A 62 -4.52 -5.06 -0.25
CA TRP A 62 -3.72 -3.95 0.27
C TRP A 62 -4.58 -2.86 0.91
N LEU A 63 -5.71 -2.49 0.28
CA LEU A 63 -6.63 -1.49 0.80
C LEU A 63 -7.30 -1.92 2.12
N ARG A 64 -7.46 -3.23 2.34
CA ARG A 64 -8.03 -3.83 3.54
C ARG A 64 -7.00 -4.13 4.64
N GLY A 65 -5.71 -3.99 4.35
CA GLY A 65 -4.64 -4.40 5.27
C GLY A 65 -4.45 -5.92 5.37
N ASP A 66 -5.07 -6.71 4.48
CA ASP A 66 -4.99 -8.19 4.49
C ASP A 66 -3.61 -8.70 4.02
N ASN A 67 -2.84 -7.87 3.30
CA ASN A 67 -1.53 -8.25 2.78
C ASN A 67 -0.61 -7.04 2.61
N THR A 68 0.68 -7.26 2.84
CA THR A 68 1.71 -6.22 2.65
C THR A 68 2.12 -6.13 1.18
N PRO A 69 2.12 -4.93 0.58
CA PRO A 69 2.67 -4.75 -0.76
C PRO A 69 4.18 -4.98 -0.76
N HIS A 70 4.69 -5.64 -1.79
CA HIS A 70 6.14 -5.72 -1.95
C HIS A 70 6.70 -4.32 -2.27
N PHE A 71 7.88 -3.99 -1.74
CA PHE A 71 8.56 -2.69 -1.90
C PHE A 71 8.51 -2.09 -3.32
N ARG A 72 8.67 -2.88 -4.38
CA ARG A 72 8.56 -2.41 -5.77
C ARG A 72 7.22 -1.74 -6.11
N HIS A 73 6.13 -2.24 -5.52
CA HIS A 73 4.79 -1.69 -5.72
C HIS A 73 4.65 -0.39 -4.91
N VAL A 74 5.23 -0.34 -3.72
CA VAL A 74 5.30 0.89 -2.90
C VAL A 74 6.01 2.00 -3.66
N ILE A 75 7.22 1.75 -4.17
CA ILE A 75 7.97 2.75 -4.97
C ILE A 75 7.19 3.23 -6.19
N ARG A 76 6.47 2.33 -6.87
CA ARG A 76 5.70 2.71 -8.04
C ARG A 76 4.48 3.55 -7.69
N VAL A 77 3.79 3.25 -6.59
CA VAL A 77 2.67 4.07 -6.10
C VAL A 77 3.18 5.44 -5.64
N LEU A 78 4.32 5.51 -4.93
CA LEU A 78 4.97 6.78 -4.56
C LEU A 78 5.28 7.63 -5.80
N ALA A 79 5.84 7.03 -6.85
CA ALA A 79 6.13 7.73 -8.10
C ALA A 79 4.87 8.26 -8.81
N LEU A 80 3.74 7.57 -8.68
CA LEU A 80 2.45 7.99 -9.25
C LEU A 80 1.77 9.08 -8.42
N ALA A 81 1.87 9.01 -7.10
CA ALA A 81 1.26 9.96 -6.18
C ALA A 81 1.93 11.35 -6.24
N GLY A 82 3.16 11.43 -6.77
CA GLY A 82 3.92 12.66 -6.86
C GLY A 82 4.55 13.06 -5.52
N THR A 83 5.39 14.09 -5.55
CA THR A 83 6.24 14.48 -4.41
C THR A 83 5.44 14.90 -3.18
N GLU A 84 4.32 15.61 -3.33
CA GLU A 84 3.51 16.10 -2.22
C GLU A 84 2.92 14.95 -1.37
N ALA A 85 2.47 13.87 -2.02
CA ALA A 85 1.96 12.69 -1.33
C ALA A 85 3.08 11.86 -0.67
N VAL A 86 4.29 11.86 -1.25
CA VAL A 86 5.46 11.19 -0.66
C VAL A 86 5.89 11.86 0.66
N PHE A 87 5.88 13.19 0.74
CA PHE A 87 6.22 13.91 1.97
C PHE A 87 5.21 13.70 3.09
N GLY A 88 3.94 13.40 2.79
CA GLY A 88 2.96 12.99 3.80
C GLY A 88 3.05 11.51 4.19
N PHE A 89 3.70 10.68 3.36
CA PHE A 89 3.93 9.27 3.63
C PHE A 89 5.19 9.02 4.46
N LEU A 90 6.23 9.83 4.24
CA LEU A 90 7.43 9.89 5.06
C LEU A 90 7.14 10.84 6.22
N ASP A 91 6.77 10.32 7.39
CA ASP A 91 6.59 11.16 8.57
C ASP A 91 7.86 12.02 8.75
N PRO A 92 7.77 13.37 8.73
CA PRO A 92 8.94 14.23 8.85
C PRO A 92 9.58 14.17 10.25
N GLU A 93 8.93 13.51 11.22
CA GLU A 93 9.45 13.27 12.57
C GLU A 93 10.54 12.18 12.63
N ASP A 94 10.76 11.44 11.54
CA ASP A 94 11.81 10.40 11.42
C ASP A 94 13.02 10.83 10.58
N LEU A 95 13.12 12.12 10.19
CA LEU A 95 14.34 12.67 9.59
C LEU A 95 15.32 13.09 10.69
N PRO A 96 16.58 12.57 10.70
CA PRO A 96 17.59 12.94 11.68
C PRO A 96 18.05 14.40 11.54
#